data_AF-A0A522JCK1-F1
#
_entry.id   AF-A0A522JCK1-F1
#
_cell.length_a   1.000
_cell.length_b   1.000
_cell.length_c   1.000
_cell.angle_alpha   90.00
_cell.angle_beta   90.00
_cell.angle_gamma   90.00
#
_symmetry.space_group_name_H-M   'P 1'
#
loop_
_entity.id
_entity.type
_entity.pdbx_description
1 polymer ?
#
loop_
_entity_poly.entity_id
_entity_poly.type
_entity_poly.pdbx_seq_one_letter_code
_entity_poly.pdbx_strand_id
1 'polypeptide(L)'
;MSATAYTPPQNAQGASATILAYPTLVPAATPHLAATPDDAFASAALVPGQEWYALDPDEDVMYGWAGTHWQAVPDLVGERQAATWLRNNYADKATAGGARTAWAFSKLLAASSPAVPSPDADEGVVIPTRNAYLRVGSDGRIIAEAHERSVGMRYLVDAEAPGVRIGAEYTPAPVPADSRFGRFLAHAQTDSDVLAFVQEQAALTLMPGQPQIAAWWYGAKGSGKSTLAAIIKRFHHRAVALDMKNLDGFRLEKIIGASLVVCTEVERGKWNEGIFKQLTGGDEVQVDRKGRPVISYTSDAKWIICSNLDPWITDPTGAVHRRIAPVRWARTVASAQRNSRLVDEIMRDEAHIVLDWLLAGVQRIVRDHGGQFRPEGQWPAQVRRWAREIRGASNPVADWIDSERVGISAGVLHTRREIFGAFNVWAEAHGEHEPISEPVFWRAFWSTGECASAKEPERHEAGQTANGKRTMLPLHRIALGDDLREGDIPTPTDAAVPILDGSDLPF
;
A
#
# COMPACT_ATOMS: atom_id res chain seq x y z
N MET A 1 54.76 8.27 -41.55
CA MET A 1 55.49 8.71 -40.35
C MET A 1 54.56 8.51 -39.15
N SER A 2 55.05 7.77 -38.17
CA SER A 2 54.32 7.17 -37.05
C SER A 2 53.66 8.16 -36.08
N ALA A 3 52.53 7.78 -35.48
CA ALA A 3 52.12 8.25 -34.15
C ALA A 3 51.05 7.33 -33.51
N THR A 4 51.51 6.56 -32.53
CA THR A 4 50.91 6.26 -31.21
C THR A 4 49.47 5.74 -31.06
N ALA A 5 49.40 4.54 -30.49
CA ALA A 5 48.22 3.91 -29.91
C ALA A 5 47.66 4.69 -28.70
N TYR A 6 46.33 4.83 -28.67
CA TYR A 6 45.57 5.27 -27.50
C TYR A 6 44.75 4.08 -26.99
N THR A 7 45.04 3.63 -25.77
CA THR A 7 44.28 2.61 -25.05
C THR A 7 43.50 3.29 -23.93
N PRO A 8 42.15 3.35 -23.98
CA PRO A 8 41.35 3.82 -22.87
C PRO A 8 41.09 2.69 -21.85
N PRO A 9 40.78 3.05 -20.59
CA PRO A 9 40.94 2.17 -19.44
C PRO A 9 39.83 1.13 -19.32
N GLN A 10 40.24 -0.07 -18.88
CA GLN A 10 39.37 -1.08 -18.29
C GLN A 10 38.72 -0.49 -17.03
N ASN A 11 37.39 -0.35 -17.03
CA ASN A 11 36.65 -0.20 -15.78
C ASN A 11 35.28 -0.89 -15.87
N ALA A 12 35.17 -1.93 -15.02
CA ALA A 12 34.00 -2.31 -14.24
C ALA A 12 32.62 -2.16 -14.88
N GLN A 13 32.14 -3.24 -15.50
CA GLN A 13 30.71 -3.52 -15.60
C GLN A 13 30.45 -4.98 -15.25
N GLY A 14 29.93 -5.18 -14.05
CA GLY A 14 29.41 -6.44 -13.54
C GLY A 14 28.17 -6.20 -12.70
N ALA A 15 27.32 -5.24 -13.12
CA ALA A 15 25.95 -5.17 -12.65
C ALA A 15 25.13 -6.06 -13.58
N SER A 16 24.80 -7.26 -13.11
CA SER A 16 23.86 -8.14 -13.78
C SER A 16 22.49 -7.46 -13.77
N ALA A 17 22.19 -6.71 -14.81
CA ALA A 17 20.81 -6.38 -15.15
C ALA A 17 20.17 -7.70 -15.55
N THR A 18 19.38 -8.28 -14.67
CA THR A 18 18.48 -9.38 -15.01
C THR A 18 17.53 -8.86 -16.08
N ILE A 19 17.88 -9.10 -17.34
CA ILE A 19 16.95 -8.96 -18.45
C ILE A 19 15.90 -10.03 -18.20
N LEU A 20 14.73 -9.63 -17.71
CA LEU A 20 13.53 -10.48 -17.73
C LEU A 20 13.39 -10.99 -19.17
N ALA A 21 13.68 -12.28 -19.36
CA ALA A 21 13.63 -12.92 -20.65
C ALA A 21 12.16 -13.01 -21.06
N TYR A 22 11.73 -12.11 -21.94
CA TYR A 22 10.45 -12.28 -22.62
C TYR A 22 10.53 -13.57 -23.43
N PRO A 23 9.47 -14.41 -23.44
CA PRO A 23 9.48 -15.62 -24.23
C PRO A 23 9.76 -15.27 -25.70
N THR A 24 10.77 -15.92 -26.26
CA THR A 24 11.15 -15.76 -27.66
C THR A 24 10.14 -16.55 -28.47
N LEU A 25 9.40 -15.89 -29.35
CA LEU A 25 8.45 -16.54 -30.26
C LEU A 25 9.21 -17.63 -31.04
N VAL A 26 8.89 -18.89 -30.77
CA VAL A 26 9.38 -20.03 -31.54
C VAL A 26 8.72 -19.94 -32.92
N PRO A 27 9.45 -20.08 -34.03
CA PRO A 27 8.84 -20.08 -35.35
C PRO A 27 7.86 -21.25 -35.44
N ALA A 28 6.57 -20.94 -35.62
CA ALA A 28 5.52 -21.94 -35.75
C ALA A 28 5.77 -22.82 -36.98
N ALA A 29 5.71 -24.14 -36.78
CA ALA A 29 5.71 -25.10 -37.88
C ALA A 29 4.32 -25.11 -38.54
N THR A 30 4.31 -24.79 -39.84
CA THR A 30 3.21 -24.92 -40.81
C THR A 30 2.06 -23.90 -40.69
N PRO A 31 1.80 -23.09 -41.74
CA PRO A 31 0.72 -22.12 -41.73
C PRO A 31 -0.61 -22.82 -41.98
N HIS A 32 -1.43 -22.97 -40.95
CA HIS A 32 -2.87 -22.95 -41.19
C HIS A 32 -3.22 -21.51 -41.60
N LEU A 33 -3.88 -21.36 -42.75
CA LEU A 33 -4.26 -20.11 -43.44
C LEU A 33 -4.66 -18.97 -42.47
N ALA A 34 -3.71 -18.17 -42.02
CA ALA A 34 -3.99 -16.86 -41.41
C ALA A 34 -4.25 -15.86 -42.55
N ALA A 35 -5.37 -15.15 -42.49
CA ALA A 35 -5.84 -14.32 -43.61
C ALA A 35 -5.02 -13.03 -43.78
N THR A 36 -4.37 -12.56 -42.70
CA THR A 36 -3.55 -11.33 -42.66
C THR A 36 -2.30 -11.52 -41.78
N PRO A 37 -1.26 -10.69 -41.93
CA PRO A 37 -0.08 -10.71 -41.04
C PRO A 37 -0.43 -10.49 -39.56
N ASP A 38 -1.47 -9.72 -39.28
CA ASP A 38 -1.97 -9.43 -37.94
C ASP A 38 -2.59 -10.67 -37.30
N ASP A 39 -3.41 -11.39 -38.06
CA ASP A 39 -4.03 -12.68 -37.67
C ASP A 39 -2.98 -13.77 -37.46
N ALA A 40 -1.96 -13.79 -38.31
CA ALA A 40 -0.85 -14.71 -38.21
C ALA A 40 0.01 -14.45 -36.95
N PHE A 41 0.26 -13.17 -36.63
CA PHE A 41 0.94 -12.79 -35.38
C PHE A 41 0.09 -13.15 -34.15
N ALA A 42 -1.19 -12.80 -34.16
CA ALA A 42 -2.08 -13.06 -33.03
C ALA A 42 -2.22 -14.57 -32.77
N SER A 43 -2.37 -15.38 -33.82
CA SER A 43 -2.40 -16.84 -33.71
C SER A 43 -1.09 -17.41 -33.16
N ALA A 44 0.05 -16.83 -33.53
CA ALA A 44 1.35 -17.23 -33.00
C ALA A 44 1.60 -16.77 -31.55
N ALA A 45 0.98 -15.66 -31.13
CA ALA A 45 1.05 -15.19 -29.75
C ALA A 45 0.08 -15.94 -28.82
N LEU A 46 -1.11 -16.29 -29.32
CA LEU A 46 -2.22 -16.88 -28.57
C LEU A 46 -2.37 -18.39 -28.79
N VAL A 47 -1.29 -19.11 -29.09
CA VAL A 47 -1.34 -20.54 -29.45
C VAL A 47 -2.20 -21.34 -28.46
N PRO A 48 -3.31 -21.98 -28.89
CA PRO A 48 -4.17 -22.76 -28.02
C PRO A 48 -3.40 -23.86 -27.28
N GLY A 49 -3.56 -23.95 -25.96
CA GLY A 49 -2.83 -24.91 -25.10
C GLY A 49 -1.37 -24.51 -24.77
N GLN A 50 -0.86 -23.43 -25.36
CA GLN A 50 0.37 -22.78 -24.92
C GLN A 50 0.17 -21.34 -24.44
N GLU A 51 -0.99 -20.73 -24.65
CA GLU A 51 -1.44 -19.39 -24.23
C GLU A 51 -0.41 -18.67 -23.34
N TRP A 52 0.49 -17.94 -23.99
CA TRP A 52 1.44 -17.09 -23.30
C TRP A 52 0.80 -15.79 -22.89
N TYR A 53 -0.34 -15.43 -23.46
CA TYR A 53 -0.99 -14.16 -23.19
C TYR A 53 -2.44 -14.36 -22.77
N ALA A 54 -2.89 -13.51 -21.85
CA ALA A 54 -4.27 -13.43 -21.42
C ALA A 54 -4.64 -11.95 -21.27
N LEU A 55 -5.80 -11.56 -21.80
CA LEU A 55 -6.32 -10.21 -21.61
C LEU A 55 -7.17 -10.19 -20.34
N ASP A 56 -6.94 -9.19 -19.49
CA ASP A 56 -7.91 -8.81 -18.48
C ASP A 56 -8.87 -7.78 -19.12
N PRO A 57 -10.12 -8.17 -19.44
CA PRO A 57 -11.05 -7.32 -20.20
C PRO A 57 -11.52 -6.10 -19.39
N ASP A 58 -11.47 -6.17 -18.06
CA ASP A 58 -11.87 -5.07 -17.19
C ASP A 58 -10.77 -4.00 -17.08
N GLU A 59 -9.50 -4.42 -17.17
CA GLU A 59 -8.34 -3.51 -17.08
C GLU A 59 -7.83 -3.02 -18.45
N ASP A 60 -8.25 -3.65 -19.56
CA ASP A 60 -7.62 -3.51 -20.89
C ASP A 60 -6.09 -3.73 -20.84
N VAL A 61 -5.67 -4.68 -19.99
CA VAL A 61 -4.26 -5.05 -19.80
C VAL A 61 -4.01 -6.47 -20.31
N MET A 62 -3.07 -6.59 -21.24
CA MET A 62 -2.57 -7.88 -21.68
C MET A 62 -1.48 -8.38 -20.72
N TYR A 63 -1.63 -9.59 -20.21
CA TYR A 63 -0.61 -10.27 -19.42
C TYR A 63 0.11 -11.31 -20.28
N GLY A 64 1.39 -11.53 -20.01
CA GLY A 64 2.26 -12.49 -20.66
C GLY A 64 2.91 -13.44 -19.64
N TRP A 65 2.92 -14.75 -19.86
CA TRP A 65 3.59 -15.71 -18.99
C TRP A 65 5.11 -15.60 -19.12
N ALA A 66 5.78 -15.19 -18.05
CA ALA A 66 7.23 -14.98 -18.02
C ALA A 66 8.02 -16.24 -17.61
N GLY A 67 7.39 -17.42 -17.63
CA GLY A 67 7.97 -18.67 -17.13
C GLY A 67 7.71 -18.94 -15.64
N THR A 68 7.50 -17.88 -14.85
CA THR A 68 7.30 -17.95 -13.39
C THR A 68 6.02 -17.27 -12.90
N HIS A 69 5.51 -16.28 -13.63
CA HIS A 69 4.32 -15.50 -13.28
C HIS A 69 3.76 -14.85 -14.55
N TRP A 70 2.50 -14.42 -14.48
CA TRP A 70 1.86 -13.56 -15.47
C TRP A 70 2.32 -12.12 -15.27
N GLN A 71 2.88 -11.52 -16.31
CA GLN A 71 3.43 -10.17 -16.28
C GLN A 71 2.65 -9.27 -17.24
N ALA A 72 2.15 -8.12 -16.76
CA ALA A 72 1.54 -7.12 -17.63
C ALA A 72 2.52 -6.72 -18.74
N VAL A 73 2.05 -6.76 -20.00
CA VAL A 73 2.82 -6.42 -21.19
C VAL A 73 2.45 -5.01 -21.63
N PRO A 74 3.35 -4.02 -21.45
CA PRO A 74 3.11 -2.68 -21.97
C PRO A 74 2.92 -2.71 -23.47
N ASP A 75 2.01 -1.89 -24.02
CA ASP A 75 1.75 -1.86 -25.47
C ASP A 75 3.04 -1.70 -26.30
N LEU A 76 3.97 -0.85 -25.87
CA LEU A 76 5.26 -0.67 -26.58
C LEU A 76 6.09 -1.98 -26.63
N VAL A 77 6.02 -2.81 -25.60
CA VAL A 77 6.70 -4.12 -25.57
C VAL A 77 6.01 -5.08 -26.52
N GLY A 78 4.67 -5.13 -26.50
CA GLY A 78 3.87 -5.94 -27.43
C GLY A 78 4.06 -5.53 -28.89
N GLU A 79 4.03 -4.23 -29.18
CA GLU A 79 4.35 -3.64 -30.49
C GLU A 79 5.76 -4.05 -30.95
N ARG A 80 6.75 -4.03 -30.06
CA ARG A 80 8.12 -4.46 -30.39
C ARG A 80 8.20 -5.96 -30.71
N GLN A 81 7.45 -6.79 -30.00
CA GLN A 81 7.36 -8.23 -30.27
C GLN A 81 6.71 -8.47 -31.64
N ALA A 82 5.59 -7.79 -31.92
CA ALA A 82 4.93 -7.80 -33.22
C ALA A 82 5.87 -7.34 -34.35
N ALA A 83 6.58 -6.23 -34.17
CA ALA A 83 7.55 -5.74 -35.15
C ALA A 83 8.66 -6.78 -35.45
N THR A 84 9.18 -7.43 -34.41
CA THR A 84 10.22 -8.46 -34.54
C THR A 84 9.70 -9.69 -35.28
N TRP A 85 8.49 -10.13 -34.94
CA TRP A 85 7.86 -11.28 -35.59
C TRP A 85 7.51 -10.98 -37.05
N LEU A 86 6.93 -9.81 -37.33
CA LEU A 86 6.66 -9.34 -38.69
C LEU A 86 7.95 -9.25 -39.49
N ARG A 87 9.06 -8.76 -38.94
CA ARG A 87 10.34 -8.72 -39.66
C ARG A 87 10.81 -10.11 -40.11
N ASN A 88 10.52 -11.15 -39.33
CA ASN A 88 10.94 -12.52 -39.61
C ASN A 88 9.98 -13.27 -40.54
N ASN A 89 8.69 -12.88 -40.60
CA ASN A 89 7.65 -13.64 -41.32
C ASN A 89 6.99 -12.84 -42.47
N TYR A 90 6.90 -11.52 -42.34
CA TYR A 90 6.23 -10.57 -43.25
C TYR A 90 7.04 -9.26 -43.32
N ALA A 91 8.28 -9.33 -43.82
CA ALA A 91 9.25 -8.23 -43.73
C ALA A 91 8.76 -6.91 -44.36
N ASP A 92 7.93 -6.97 -45.40
CA ASP A 92 7.31 -5.81 -46.05
C ASP A 92 6.27 -5.10 -45.16
N LYS A 93 5.75 -5.80 -44.14
CA LYS A 93 4.76 -5.29 -43.17
C LYS A 93 5.37 -4.92 -41.82
N ALA A 94 6.67 -5.15 -41.63
CA ALA A 94 7.43 -4.84 -40.42
C ALA A 94 7.68 -3.32 -40.23
N THR A 95 6.59 -2.56 -40.20
CA THR A 95 6.56 -1.11 -40.00
C THR A 95 6.01 -0.79 -38.62
N ALA A 96 6.21 0.44 -38.13
CA ALA A 96 5.60 0.87 -36.86
C ALA A 96 4.07 0.78 -36.89
N GLY A 97 3.44 1.02 -38.05
CA GLY A 97 1.99 0.86 -38.24
C GLY A 97 1.58 -0.61 -38.16
N GLY A 98 2.24 -1.49 -38.91
CA GLY A 98 1.95 -2.93 -38.91
C GLY A 98 2.14 -3.56 -37.53
N ALA A 99 3.18 -3.16 -36.80
CA ALA A 99 3.42 -3.63 -35.43
C ALA A 99 2.29 -3.25 -34.46
N ARG A 100 1.78 -2.01 -34.54
CA ARG A 100 0.64 -1.54 -33.74
C ARG A 100 -0.64 -2.28 -34.09
N THR A 101 -0.93 -2.44 -35.38
CA THR A 101 -2.12 -3.14 -35.84
C THR A 101 -2.10 -4.60 -35.41
N ALA A 102 -0.98 -5.31 -35.60
CA ALA A 102 -0.81 -6.70 -35.19
C ALA A 102 -0.98 -6.88 -33.67
N TRP A 103 -0.38 -6.00 -32.87
CA TRP A 103 -0.55 -6.03 -31.42
C TRP A 103 -2.01 -5.76 -31.02
N ALA A 104 -2.63 -4.70 -31.55
CA ALA A 104 -4.02 -4.38 -31.27
C ALA A 104 -4.97 -5.51 -31.66
N PHE A 105 -4.74 -6.16 -32.80
CA PHE A 105 -5.51 -7.30 -33.26
C PHE A 105 -5.38 -8.50 -32.30
N SER A 106 -4.17 -8.74 -31.77
CA SER A 106 -3.97 -9.78 -30.75
C SER A 106 -4.76 -9.52 -29.46
N LYS A 107 -4.89 -8.26 -29.03
CA LYS A 107 -5.73 -7.91 -27.87
C LYS A 107 -7.21 -8.19 -28.13
N LEU A 108 -7.70 -7.86 -29.33
CA LEU A 108 -9.09 -8.14 -29.72
C LEU A 108 -9.40 -9.64 -29.70
N LEU A 109 -8.48 -10.49 -30.16
CA LEU A 109 -8.68 -11.94 -30.13
C LEU A 109 -8.55 -12.51 -28.71
N ALA A 110 -7.61 -12.00 -27.90
CA ALA A 110 -7.45 -12.40 -26.51
C ALA A 110 -8.65 -12.04 -25.63
N ALA A 111 -9.45 -11.03 -25.99
CA ALA A 111 -10.72 -10.73 -25.33
C ALA A 111 -11.74 -11.88 -25.39
N SER A 112 -11.54 -12.84 -26.30
CA SER A 112 -12.35 -14.07 -26.39
C SER A 112 -11.76 -15.24 -25.58
N SER A 113 -10.59 -15.06 -24.96
CA SER A 113 -9.88 -16.07 -24.15
C SER A 113 -10.19 -15.90 -22.65
N PRO A 114 -9.95 -16.93 -21.81
CA PRO A 114 -10.11 -16.81 -20.36
C PRO A 114 -9.17 -15.74 -19.78
N ALA A 115 -9.65 -14.96 -18.81
CA ALA A 115 -8.81 -14.04 -18.05
C ALA A 115 -7.68 -14.80 -17.33
N VAL A 116 -6.63 -14.08 -16.92
CA VAL A 116 -5.57 -14.64 -16.08
C VAL A 116 -6.21 -15.31 -14.86
N PRO A 117 -5.95 -16.61 -14.60
CA PRO A 117 -6.49 -17.28 -13.42
C PRO A 117 -6.17 -16.50 -12.15
N SER A 118 -7.01 -16.65 -11.14
CA SER A 118 -6.73 -16.11 -9.81
C SER A 118 -6.33 -17.25 -8.88
N PRO A 119 -5.34 -17.08 -8.01
CA PRO A 119 -4.98 -18.09 -7.02
C PRO A 119 -6.20 -18.45 -6.16
N ASP A 120 -6.44 -19.74 -5.96
CA ASP A 120 -7.50 -20.21 -5.07
C ASP A 120 -7.12 -19.89 -3.62
N ALA A 121 -7.94 -19.06 -2.96
CA ALA A 121 -7.73 -18.67 -1.58
C ALA A 121 -7.90 -19.85 -0.60
N ASP A 122 -8.68 -20.87 -0.97
CA ASP A 122 -8.92 -22.06 -0.13
C ASP A 122 -7.73 -23.02 -0.15
N GLU A 123 -6.88 -22.96 -1.18
CA GLU A 123 -5.67 -23.78 -1.31
C GLU A 123 -4.44 -23.16 -0.63
N GLY A 124 -4.62 -22.09 0.13
CA GLY A 124 -3.57 -21.41 0.88
C GLY A 124 -2.82 -20.34 0.09
N VAL A 125 -1.75 -19.82 0.68
CA VAL A 125 -1.04 -18.64 0.19
C VAL A 125 0.17 -19.04 -0.64
N VAL A 126 0.20 -18.67 -1.92
CA VAL A 126 1.34 -18.95 -2.80
C VAL A 126 2.29 -17.76 -2.87
N ILE A 127 3.57 -17.99 -2.55
CA ILE A 127 4.65 -17.02 -2.67
C ILE A 127 5.53 -17.39 -3.87
N PRO A 128 5.53 -16.60 -4.96
CA PRO A 128 6.19 -16.97 -6.21
C PRO A 128 7.65 -16.53 -6.19
N THR A 129 8.59 -17.43 -5.84
CA THR A 129 10.03 -17.15 -5.88
C THR A 129 10.62 -17.51 -7.25
N ARG A 130 11.87 -17.09 -7.53
CA ARG A 130 12.53 -17.36 -8.83
C ARG A 130 12.67 -18.83 -9.17
N ASN A 131 12.79 -19.70 -8.18
CA ASN A 131 13.09 -21.13 -8.36
C ASN A 131 11.96 -22.08 -7.91
N ALA A 132 10.92 -21.58 -7.24
CA ALA A 132 9.73 -22.37 -6.88
C ALA A 132 8.53 -21.48 -6.51
N TYR A 133 7.33 -22.06 -6.58
CA TYR A 133 6.19 -21.57 -5.82
C TYR A 133 6.25 -22.14 -4.40
N LEU A 134 6.15 -21.27 -3.40
CA LEU A 134 6.13 -21.67 -1.99
C LEU A 134 4.70 -21.53 -1.48
N ARG A 135 3.96 -22.64 -1.43
CA ARG A 135 2.59 -22.67 -0.95
C ARG A 135 2.56 -22.85 0.55
N VAL A 136 2.00 -21.87 1.24
CA VAL A 136 1.78 -21.90 2.69
C VAL A 136 0.36 -22.40 2.94
N GLY A 137 0.25 -23.63 3.44
CA GLY A 137 -1.02 -24.24 3.84
C GLY A 137 -1.60 -23.59 5.10
N SER A 138 -2.87 -23.86 5.40
CA SER A 138 -3.56 -23.32 6.58
C SER A 138 -2.93 -23.73 7.92
N ASP A 139 -2.17 -24.83 7.94
CA ASP A 139 -1.37 -25.28 9.10
C ASP A 139 -0.03 -24.52 9.24
N GLY A 140 0.29 -23.64 8.29
CA GLY A 140 1.52 -22.87 8.21
C GLY A 140 2.69 -23.64 7.58
N ARG A 141 2.52 -24.88 7.12
CA ARG A 141 3.58 -25.60 6.40
C ARG A 141 3.77 -25.00 5.02
N ILE A 142 5.03 -24.95 4.57
CA ILE A 142 5.37 -24.45 3.24
C ILE A 142 5.75 -25.63 2.36
N ILE A 143 5.01 -25.86 1.28
CA ILE A 143 5.35 -26.87 0.28
C ILE A 143 5.87 -26.17 -0.98
N ALA A 144 6.99 -26.65 -1.50
CA ALA A 144 7.55 -26.13 -2.73
C ALA A 144 6.91 -26.80 -3.95
N GLU A 145 6.44 -26.00 -4.90
CA GLU A 145 5.74 -26.40 -6.11
C GLU A 145 6.47 -25.86 -7.34
N ALA A 146 6.30 -26.54 -8.47
CA ALA A 146 6.78 -26.03 -9.74
C ALA A 146 5.96 -24.80 -10.14
N HIS A 147 6.57 -23.89 -10.91
CA HIS A 147 5.84 -22.77 -11.48
C HIS A 147 4.75 -23.30 -12.42
N GLU A 148 3.49 -22.94 -12.14
CA GLU A 148 2.35 -23.37 -12.95
C GLU A 148 1.45 -22.20 -13.31
N ARG A 149 1.12 -22.10 -14.60
CA ARG A 149 0.31 -21.01 -15.18
C ARG A 149 -1.09 -20.92 -14.61
N SER A 150 -1.68 -22.08 -14.32
CA SER A 150 -3.03 -22.26 -13.78
C SER A 150 -3.22 -21.61 -12.43
N VAL A 151 -2.14 -21.44 -11.64
CA VAL A 151 -2.18 -20.78 -10.33
C VAL A 151 -2.43 -19.28 -10.47
N GLY A 152 -2.05 -18.66 -11.60
CA GLY A 152 -2.44 -17.28 -11.87
C GLY A 152 -1.63 -16.21 -11.15
N MET A 153 -0.43 -16.52 -10.64
CA MET A 153 0.41 -15.54 -9.96
C MET A 153 0.79 -14.39 -10.91
N ARG A 154 0.49 -13.14 -10.53
CA ARG A 154 0.74 -11.92 -11.33
C ARG A 154 2.00 -11.13 -10.92
N TYR A 155 2.77 -11.65 -9.96
CA TYR A 155 3.99 -11.03 -9.46
C TYR A 155 5.06 -12.07 -9.17
N LEU A 156 6.30 -11.60 -9.03
CA LEU A 156 7.45 -12.40 -8.61
C LEU A 156 8.11 -11.78 -7.38
N VAL A 157 8.45 -12.65 -6.43
CA VAL A 157 9.39 -12.39 -5.35
C VAL A 157 10.79 -12.62 -5.88
N ASP A 158 11.58 -11.55 -5.95
CA ASP A 158 12.87 -11.51 -6.65
C ASP A 158 14.02 -12.13 -5.83
N ALA A 159 13.82 -13.36 -5.38
CA ALA A 159 14.75 -14.15 -4.58
C ALA A 159 14.65 -15.64 -4.92
N GLU A 160 15.68 -16.40 -4.57
CA GLU A 160 15.69 -17.86 -4.66
C GLU A 160 15.58 -18.46 -3.27
N ALA A 161 14.71 -19.45 -3.11
CA ALA A 161 14.60 -20.24 -1.89
C ALA A 161 15.79 -21.23 -1.82
N PRO A 162 16.71 -21.09 -0.84
CA PRO A 162 17.90 -21.94 -0.74
C PRO A 162 17.56 -23.42 -0.55
N GLY A 163 18.16 -24.30 -1.36
CA GLY A 163 18.02 -25.75 -1.19
C GLY A 163 16.63 -26.31 -1.44
N VAL A 164 15.73 -25.52 -2.06
CA VAL A 164 14.35 -25.92 -2.34
C VAL A 164 14.28 -27.18 -3.22
N ARG A 165 13.32 -28.06 -2.93
CA ARG A 165 13.03 -29.27 -3.71
C ARG A 165 11.54 -29.34 -3.98
N ILE A 166 11.16 -29.40 -5.25
CA ILE A 166 9.76 -29.48 -5.65
C ILE A 166 9.09 -30.73 -5.05
N GLY A 167 7.90 -30.56 -4.48
CA GLY A 167 7.14 -31.58 -3.76
C GLY A 167 7.59 -31.81 -2.30
N ALA A 168 8.61 -31.10 -1.81
CA ALA A 168 9.07 -31.21 -0.43
C ALA A 168 8.64 -30.01 0.43
N GLU A 169 8.61 -30.23 1.74
CA GLU A 169 8.43 -29.16 2.72
C GLU A 169 9.67 -28.26 2.76
N TYR A 170 9.43 -26.95 2.75
CA TYR A 170 10.43 -25.91 2.93
C TYR A 170 10.28 -25.32 4.33
N THR A 171 11.35 -25.33 5.12
CA THR A 171 11.34 -24.75 6.47
C THR A 171 12.24 -23.53 6.52
N PRO A 172 11.68 -22.32 6.72
CA PRO A 172 12.48 -21.11 6.86
C PRO A 172 13.47 -21.22 8.03
N ALA A 173 14.74 -20.90 7.80
CA ALA A 173 15.75 -20.90 8.85
C ALA A 173 15.60 -19.67 9.77
N PRO A 174 15.93 -19.78 11.07
CA PRO A 174 15.97 -18.63 11.96
C PRO A 174 17.09 -17.66 11.54
N VAL A 175 16.87 -16.35 11.75
CA VAL A 175 17.87 -15.32 11.46
C VAL A 175 19.08 -15.48 12.39
N PRO A 176 20.30 -15.71 11.87
CA PRO A 176 21.50 -15.79 12.70
C PRO A 176 21.78 -14.43 13.37
N ALA A 177 21.98 -14.43 14.69
CA ALA A 177 22.16 -13.19 15.46
C ALA A 177 23.43 -12.41 15.07
N ASP A 178 24.44 -13.10 14.55
CA ASP A 178 25.71 -12.55 14.09
C ASP A 178 25.69 -12.11 12.61
N SER A 179 24.64 -12.44 11.84
CA SER A 179 24.45 -11.93 10.48
C SER A 179 24.30 -10.40 10.48
N ARG A 180 24.56 -9.73 9.34
CA ARG A 180 24.35 -8.28 9.23
C ARG A 180 22.87 -7.94 9.38
N PHE A 181 21.98 -8.74 8.81
CA PHE A 181 20.54 -8.57 8.95
C PHE A 181 20.07 -8.78 10.40
N GLY A 182 20.55 -9.83 11.08
CA GLY A 182 20.24 -10.09 12.49
C GLY A 182 20.68 -8.95 13.41
N ARG A 183 21.91 -8.45 13.23
CA ARG A 183 22.41 -7.28 13.96
C ARG A 183 21.61 -6.01 13.66
N PHE A 184 21.19 -5.82 12.41
CA PHE A 184 20.31 -4.72 12.02
C PHE A 184 18.96 -4.80 12.74
N LEU A 185 18.29 -5.96 12.74
CA LEU A 185 16.99 -6.14 13.41
C LEU A 185 17.09 -5.90 14.93
N ALA A 186 18.09 -6.49 15.58
CA ALA A 186 18.33 -6.32 17.02
C ALA A 186 18.62 -4.85 17.41
N HIS A 187 19.20 -4.07 16.48
CA HIS A 187 19.34 -2.63 16.67
C HIS A 187 18.01 -1.88 16.43
N ALA A 188 17.33 -2.19 15.34
CA ALA A 188 16.12 -1.50 14.88
C ALA A 188 14.99 -1.56 15.90
N GLN A 189 14.73 -2.74 16.48
CA GLN A 189 13.65 -2.97 17.43
C GLN A 189 14.07 -3.99 18.50
N THR A 190 13.99 -3.61 19.78
CA THR A 190 14.36 -4.47 20.92
C THR A 190 13.17 -5.21 21.50
N ASP A 191 11.95 -4.70 21.29
CA ASP A 191 10.73 -5.38 21.69
C ASP A 191 10.42 -6.49 20.70
N SER A 192 10.45 -7.75 21.15
CA SER A 192 10.23 -8.92 20.31
C SER A 192 8.84 -8.97 19.69
N ASP A 193 7.81 -8.49 20.40
CA ASP A 193 6.43 -8.50 19.92
C ASP A 193 6.26 -7.46 18.82
N VAL A 194 6.86 -6.29 18.99
CA VAL A 194 6.88 -5.25 17.95
C VAL A 194 7.72 -5.69 16.75
N LEU A 195 8.86 -6.36 16.96
CA LEU A 195 9.66 -6.90 15.87
C LEU A 195 8.91 -7.97 15.09
N ALA A 196 8.19 -8.87 15.76
CA ALA A 196 7.33 -9.87 15.12
C ALA A 196 6.16 -9.22 14.33
N PHE A 197 5.61 -8.10 14.84
CA PHE A 197 4.60 -7.32 14.13
C PHE A 197 5.17 -6.64 12.88
N VAL A 198 6.37 -6.05 12.95
CA VAL A 198 7.08 -5.50 11.78
C VAL A 198 7.41 -6.59 10.76
N GLN A 199 7.78 -7.79 11.23
CA GLN A 199 8.00 -8.95 10.36
C GLN A 199 6.74 -9.34 9.60
N GLU A 200 5.57 -9.32 10.24
CA GLU A 200 4.31 -9.59 9.55
C GLU A 200 3.92 -8.48 8.59
N GLN A 201 4.14 -7.21 8.94
CA GLN A 201 3.97 -6.09 8.00
C GLN A 201 4.83 -6.25 6.74
N ALA A 202 6.08 -6.69 6.92
CA ALA A 202 6.99 -6.97 5.81
C ALA A 202 6.59 -8.22 5.03
N ALA A 203 6.21 -9.31 5.71
CA ALA A 203 5.80 -10.57 5.10
C ALA A 203 4.52 -10.45 4.27
N LEU A 204 3.57 -9.64 4.75
CA LEU A 204 2.34 -9.32 4.03
C LEU A 204 2.59 -8.73 2.65
N THR A 205 3.76 -8.10 2.44
CA THR A 205 4.13 -7.58 1.12
C THR A 205 4.36 -8.68 0.09
N LEU A 206 4.74 -9.89 0.53
CA LEU A 206 4.94 -11.03 -0.35
C LEU A 206 3.65 -11.80 -0.66
N MET A 207 2.54 -11.50 0.01
CA MET A 207 1.30 -12.26 -0.11
C MET A 207 0.43 -11.75 -1.26
N PRO A 208 -0.34 -12.63 -1.94
CA PRO A 208 -1.30 -12.23 -2.96
C PRO A 208 -2.51 -11.49 -2.36
N GLY A 209 -3.25 -10.78 -3.20
CA GLY A 209 -4.47 -10.06 -2.83
C GLY A 209 -4.21 -8.79 -2.02
N GLN A 210 -5.20 -7.90 -1.89
CA GLN A 210 -5.02 -6.61 -1.23
C GLN A 210 -5.42 -6.66 0.26
N PRO A 211 -4.49 -6.50 1.22
CA PRO A 211 -4.75 -6.73 2.64
C PRO A 211 -5.48 -5.55 3.30
N GLN A 212 -5.82 -4.51 2.53
CA GLN A 212 -6.47 -3.29 2.99
C GLN A 212 -5.75 -2.58 4.16
N ILE A 213 -4.44 -2.78 4.27
CA ILE A 213 -3.61 -2.16 5.30
C ILE A 213 -2.22 -1.81 4.76
N ALA A 214 -1.70 -0.67 5.22
CA ALA A 214 -0.38 -0.15 4.94
C ALA A 214 0.48 -0.18 6.22
N ALA A 215 1.74 -0.59 6.07
CA ALA A 215 2.72 -0.45 7.13
C ALA A 215 3.20 1.00 7.18
N TRP A 216 3.05 1.66 8.33
CA TRP A 216 3.54 3.04 8.50
C TRP A 216 4.61 3.10 9.57
N TRP A 217 5.86 3.24 9.15
CA TRP A 217 7.01 3.32 10.03
C TRP A 217 7.43 4.77 10.22
N TYR A 218 7.39 5.24 11.46
CA TYR A 218 7.73 6.63 11.78
C TYR A 218 8.80 6.75 12.85
N GLY A 219 9.52 7.87 12.89
CA GLY A 219 10.51 8.17 13.93
C GLY A 219 11.77 8.83 13.38
N ALA A 220 12.75 9.09 14.25
CA ALA A 220 13.91 9.94 13.91
C ALA A 220 14.76 9.43 12.73
N LYS A 221 15.44 10.36 12.05
CA LYS A 221 16.33 10.06 10.92
C LYS A 221 17.46 9.10 11.35
N GLY A 222 17.72 8.11 10.50
CA GLY A 222 18.75 7.10 10.77
C GLY A 222 18.33 6.01 11.75
N SER A 223 17.02 5.81 11.95
CA SER A 223 16.52 4.71 12.79
C SER A 223 16.43 3.35 12.11
N GLY A 224 16.67 3.28 10.80
CA GLY A 224 16.66 2.02 10.04
C GLY A 224 15.36 1.73 9.28
N LYS A 225 14.30 2.54 9.45
CA LYS A 225 13.03 2.44 8.70
C LYS A 225 13.24 2.30 7.20
N SER A 226 13.92 3.29 6.61
CA SER A 226 14.19 3.35 5.18
C SER A 226 15.16 2.25 4.73
N THR A 227 16.01 1.74 5.64
CA THR A 227 16.89 0.60 5.37
C THR A 227 16.09 -0.69 5.22
N LEU A 228 15.16 -0.98 6.14
CA LEU A 228 14.28 -2.15 6.03
C LEU A 228 13.36 -2.03 4.81
N ALA A 229 12.79 -0.85 4.56
CA ALA A 229 11.96 -0.61 3.37
C ALA A 229 12.76 -0.85 2.08
N ALA A 230 14.02 -0.41 2.04
CA ALA A 230 14.91 -0.62 0.89
C ALA A 230 15.30 -2.10 0.71
N ILE A 231 15.46 -2.87 1.80
CA ILE A 231 15.68 -4.32 1.73
C ILE A 231 14.44 -5.01 1.16
N ILE A 232 13.25 -4.77 1.73
CA ILE A 232 12.00 -5.40 1.26
C ILE A 232 11.72 -5.03 -0.18
N LYS A 233 11.95 -3.78 -0.58
CA LYS A 233 11.81 -3.32 -1.97
C LYS A 233 12.58 -4.20 -2.96
N ARG A 234 13.70 -4.80 -2.57
CA ARG A 234 14.53 -5.65 -3.44
C ARG A 234 13.93 -7.03 -3.68
N PHE A 235 12.93 -7.44 -2.91
CA PHE A 235 12.15 -8.66 -3.14
C PHE A 235 10.99 -8.45 -4.11
N HIS A 236 10.70 -7.23 -4.53
CA HIS A 236 9.59 -6.94 -5.44
C HIS A 236 10.08 -6.71 -6.87
N HIS A 237 9.56 -7.49 -7.82
CA HIS A 237 9.86 -7.34 -9.25
C HIS A 237 9.54 -5.93 -9.79
N ARG A 238 8.52 -5.27 -9.22
CA ARG A 238 8.14 -3.89 -9.55
C ARG A 238 7.70 -3.16 -8.29
N ALA A 239 8.62 -2.39 -7.72
CA ALA A 239 8.35 -1.48 -6.62
C ALA A 239 8.48 -0.02 -7.06
N VAL A 240 7.49 0.79 -6.73
CA VAL A 240 7.43 2.21 -7.12
C VAL A 240 7.47 3.12 -5.91
N ALA A 241 8.00 4.32 -6.12
CA ALA A 241 7.97 5.36 -5.11
C ALA A 241 6.86 6.37 -5.43
N LEU A 242 6.01 6.66 -4.46
CA LEU A 242 4.97 7.68 -4.55
C LEU A 242 5.20 8.74 -3.46
N ASP A 243 4.71 9.94 -3.74
CA ASP A 243 4.62 11.04 -2.79
C ASP A 243 3.18 11.10 -2.26
N MET A 244 3.02 10.95 -0.95
CA MET A 244 1.72 10.97 -0.29
C MET A 244 0.93 12.25 -0.57
N LYS A 245 1.59 13.40 -0.70
CA LYS A 245 0.91 14.68 -0.96
C LYS A 245 0.33 14.75 -2.38
N ASN A 246 0.92 14.02 -3.32
CA ASN A 246 0.64 14.11 -4.75
C ASN A 246 0.17 12.77 -5.34
N LEU A 247 -0.85 12.16 -4.71
CA LEU A 247 -1.51 10.94 -5.19
C LEU A 247 -2.65 11.30 -6.16
N ASP A 248 -2.31 11.75 -7.38
CA ASP A 248 -3.30 12.17 -8.38
C ASP A 248 -2.77 12.14 -9.83
N GLY A 249 -3.71 12.08 -10.77
CA GLY A 249 -3.48 12.23 -12.21
C GLY A 249 -2.37 11.33 -12.76
N PHE A 250 -1.52 11.90 -13.62
CA PHE A 250 -0.45 11.17 -14.31
C PHE A 250 0.60 10.56 -13.36
N ARG A 251 0.70 11.04 -12.11
CA ARG A 251 1.65 10.48 -11.14
C ARG A 251 1.28 9.06 -10.73
N LEU A 252 -0.01 8.70 -10.85
CA LEU A 252 -0.51 7.36 -10.60
C LEU A 252 -0.14 6.37 -11.71
N GLU A 253 0.31 6.79 -12.90
CA GLU A 253 0.71 5.86 -13.98
C GLU A 253 1.73 4.81 -13.50
N LYS A 254 2.61 5.21 -12.58
CA LYS A 254 3.64 4.30 -12.03
C LYS A 254 3.03 3.12 -11.27
N ILE A 255 1.84 3.26 -10.70
CA ILE A 255 1.22 2.20 -9.89
C ILE A 255 0.76 1.00 -10.72
N ILE A 256 0.57 1.17 -12.03
CA ILE A 256 0.16 0.09 -12.92
C ILE A 256 1.18 -1.05 -12.84
N GLY A 257 0.71 -2.23 -12.43
CA GLY A 257 1.50 -3.46 -12.25
C GLY A 257 2.47 -3.42 -11.07
N ALA A 258 2.44 -2.41 -10.20
CA ALA A 258 3.31 -2.36 -9.04
C ALA A 258 2.89 -3.39 -7.99
N SER A 259 3.87 -4.13 -7.43
CA SER A 259 3.64 -5.03 -6.29
C SER A 259 3.89 -4.37 -4.95
N LEU A 260 4.69 -3.29 -4.92
CA LEU A 260 4.96 -2.50 -3.73
C LEU A 260 4.99 -1.01 -4.07
N VAL A 261 4.27 -0.23 -3.28
CA VAL A 261 4.41 1.22 -3.17
C VAL A 261 5.22 1.53 -1.92
N VAL A 262 6.27 2.32 -2.09
CA VAL A 262 7.06 2.86 -0.99
C VAL A 262 6.94 4.38 -0.96
N CYS A 263 6.51 4.93 0.15
CA CYS A 263 6.47 6.38 0.37
C CYS A 263 7.56 6.75 1.38
N THR A 264 8.54 7.56 0.99
CA THR A 264 9.62 7.99 1.88
C THR A 264 9.57 9.49 2.10
N GLU A 265 9.97 9.93 3.29
CA GLU A 265 10.03 11.36 3.66
C GLU A 265 8.65 12.03 3.64
N VAL A 266 7.61 11.33 4.11
CA VAL A 266 6.29 11.93 4.30
C VAL A 266 6.40 13.01 5.38
N GLU A 267 6.27 14.26 4.97
CA GLU A 267 6.17 15.40 5.87
C GLU A 267 4.78 15.49 6.49
N ARG A 268 4.70 16.06 7.69
CA ARG A 268 3.41 16.36 8.33
C ARG A 268 2.64 17.36 7.46
N GLY A 269 1.35 17.11 7.25
CA GLY A 269 0.48 17.99 6.46
C GLY A 269 -0.67 17.24 5.81
N LYS A 270 -1.49 17.95 5.03
CA LYS A 270 -2.59 17.35 4.27
C LYS A 270 -2.05 16.52 3.10
N TRP A 271 -2.68 15.39 2.87
CA TRP A 271 -2.40 14.48 1.76
C TRP A 271 -3.72 13.88 1.25
N ASN A 272 -3.69 13.23 0.08
CA ASN A 272 -4.90 12.75 -0.58
C ASN A 272 -5.39 11.43 0.04
N GLU A 273 -6.02 11.55 1.21
CA GLU A 273 -6.62 10.44 1.96
C GLU A 273 -7.73 9.72 1.18
N GLY A 274 -8.40 10.41 0.24
CA GLY A 274 -9.42 9.82 -0.63
C GLY A 274 -8.84 8.79 -1.60
N ILE A 275 -7.85 9.20 -2.40
CA ILE A 275 -7.16 8.29 -3.34
C ILE A 275 -6.42 7.18 -2.59
N PHE A 276 -5.80 7.47 -1.44
CA PHE A 276 -5.18 6.43 -0.63
C PHE A 276 -6.17 5.35 -0.19
N LYS A 277 -7.39 5.73 0.22
CA LYS A 277 -8.44 4.76 0.58
C LYS A 277 -8.80 3.85 -0.59
N GLN A 278 -8.88 4.39 -1.80
CA GLN A 278 -9.15 3.60 -3.01
C GLN A 278 -8.00 2.65 -3.32
N LEU A 279 -6.77 3.18 -3.38
CA LEU A 279 -5.57 2.41 -3.70
C LEU A 279 -5.26 1.29 -2.68
N THR A 280 -5.54 1.54 -1.41
CA THR A 280 -5.38 0.51 -0.36
C THR A 280 -6.61 -0.37 -0.20
N GLY A 281 -7.80 0.11 -0.55
CA GLY A 281 -9.07 -0.61 -0.42
C GLY A 281 -9.29 -1.67 -1.49
N GLY A 282 -8.57 -1.61 -2.62
CA GLY A 282 -8.86 -2.41 -3.81
C GLY A 282 -10.01 -1.82 -4.63
N ASP A 283 -10.28 -0.53 -4.47
CA ASP A 283 -11.23 0.19 -5.31
C ASP A 283 -10.54 0.65 -6.61
N GLU A 284 -11.34 0.77 -7.66
CA GLU A 284 -10.89 1.27 -8.95
C GLU A 284 -10.48 2.75 -8.86
N VAL A 285 -9.35 3.09 -9.46
CA VAL A 285 -8.89 4.47 -9.64
C VAL A 285 -8.71 4.82 -11.11
N GLN A 286 -8.97 6.09 -11.43
CA GLN A 286 -8.72 6.62 -12.77
C GLN A 286 -7.26 7.04 -12.89
N VAL A 287 -6.54 6.44 -13.82
CA VAL A 287 -5.11 6.70 -14.06
C VAL A 287 -4.93 7.41 -15.39
N ASP A 288 -4.52 8.67 -15.31
CA ASP A 288 -4.13 9.45 -16.49
C ASP A 288 -2.77 8.97 -17.01
N ARG A 289 -2.65 8.79 -18.32
CA ARG A 289 -1.45 8.34 -19.02
C ARG A 289 -1.12 9.35 -20.10
N LYS A 290 0.07 9.94 -20.01
CA LYS A 290 0.51 11.04 -20.89
C LYS A 290 0.45 10.62 -22.36
N GLY A 291 -0.46 11.26 -23.10
CA GLY A 291 -0.66 11.01 -24.53
C GLY A 291 -1.40 9.69 -24.84
N ARG A 292 -2.11 9.11 -23.86
CA ARG A 292 -2.90 7.87 -23.99
C ARG A 292 -4.26 8.03 -23.30
N PRO A 293 -5.25 7.16 -23.60
CA PRO A 293 -6.52 7.17 -22.88
C PRO A 293 -6.32 6.88 -21.39
N VAL A 294 -7.14 7.57 -20.57
CA VAL A 294 -7.32 7.26 -19.14
C VAL A 294 -7.81 5.82 -19.01
N ILE A 295 -7.32 5.12 -17.99
CA ILE A 295 -7.78 3.77 -17.67
C ILE A 295 -8.34 3.71 -16.26
N SER A 296 -9.28 2.80 -16.07
CA SER A 296 -9.64 2.21 -14.80
C SER A 296 -8.55 1.24 -14.36
N TYR A 297 -8.05 1.37 -13.14
CA TYR A 297 -7.05 0.46 -12.62
C TYR A 297 -7.31 0.13 -11.15
N THR A 298 -7.23 -1.15 -10.81
CA THR A 298 -7.29 -1.64 -9.43
C THR A 298 -5.89 -2.02 -8.97
N SER A 299 -5.44 -1.46 -7.86
CA SER A 299 -4.08 -1.66 -7.36
C SER A 299 -3.99 -2.82 -6.37
N ASP A 300 -3.22 -3.84 -6.71
CA ASP A 300 -2.79 -4.91 -5.78
C ASP A 300 -1.50 -4.56 -5.02
N ALA A 301 -0.97 -3.35 -5.20
CA ALA A 301 0.28 -2.93 -4.58
C ALA A 301 0.14 -2.84 -3.06
N LYS A 302 1.12 -3.40 -2.36
CA LYS A 302 1.28 -3.31 -0.90
C LYS A 302 1.94 -1.99 -0.55
N TRP A 303 1.74 -1.47 0.65
CA TRP A 303 2.22 -0.14 1.03
C TRP A 303 3.16 -0.19 2.22
N ILE A 304 4.35 0.37 2.04
CA ILE A 304 5.28 0.72 3.12
C ILE A 304 5.48 2.23 3.10
N ILE A 305 5.08 2.90 4.18
CA ILE A 305 5.19 4.34 4.36
C ILE A 305 6.22 4.62 5.44
N CYS A 306 7.15 5.52 5.15
CA CYS A 306 8.22 5.94 6.03
C CYS A 306 8.17 7.46 6.25
N SER A 307 8.05 7.89 7.50
CA SER A 307 8.02 9.30 7.89
C SER A 307 8.93 9.59 9.08
N ASN A 308 9.32 10.86 9.26
CA ASN A 308 10.09 11.25 10.44
C ASN A 308 9.18 11.53 11.65
N LEU A 309 8.01 12.11 11.37
CA LEU A 309 6.95 12.39 12.33
C LEU A 309 5.86 11.33 12.24
N ASP A 310 5.06 11.21 13.28
CA ASP A 310 3.85 10.43 13.31
C ASP A 310 2.87 10.81 12.17
N PRO A 311 2.02 9.88 11.71
CA PRO A 311 1.02 10.16 10.69
C PRO A 311 0.08 11.28 11.13
N TRP A 312 -0.15 12.24 10.23
CA TRP A 312 -1.21 13.24 10.39
C TRP A 312 -2.40 12.83 9.54
N ILE A 313 -3.52 12.47 10.18
CA ILE A 313 -4.71 11.95 9.51
C ILE A 313 -5.86 12.93 9.81
N THR A 314 -6.65 13.28 8.81
CA THR A 314 -7.77 14.23 8.97
C THR A 314 -9.12 13.59 8.71
N ASP A 315 -9.17 12.34 8.23
CA ASP A 315 -10.39 11.57 8.00
C ASP A 315 -11.19 11.34 9.29
N PRO A 316 -12.37 11.97 9.44
CA PRO A 316 -13.18 11.85 10.65
C PRO A 316 -13.85 10.47 10.76
N THR A 317 -13.96 9.72 9.66
CA THR A 317 -14.67 8.42 9.62
C THR A 317 -13.87 7.25 10.18
N GLY A 318 -12.57 7.46 10.39
CA GLY A 318 -11.63 6.40 10.80
C GLY A 318 -11.32 5.39 9.69
N ALA A 319 -11.77 5.59 8.46
CA ALA A 319 -11.51 4.70 7.34
C ALA A 319 -10.02 4.65 6.97
N VAL A 320 -9.30 5.77 7.11
CA VAL A 320 -7.84 5.83 6.94
C VAL A 320 -7.13 5.11 8.09
N HIS A 321 -7.57 5.32 9.34
CA HIS A 321 -6.96 4.66 10.50
C HIS A 321 -7.01 3.13 10.42
N ARG A 322 -8.11 2.55 9.90
CA ARG A 322 -8.23 1.10 9.70
C ARG A 322 -7.28 0.54 8.63
N ARG A 323 -6.74 1.39 7.76
CA ARG A 323 -5.80 1.04 6.68
C ARG A 323 -4.35 1.30 7.05
N ILE A 324 -4.05 1.70 8.28
CA ILE A 324 -2.68 2.02 8.71
C ILE A 324 -2.32 1.23 9.96
N ALA A 325 -1.22 0.50 9.90
CA ALA A 325 -0.58 -0.12 11.06
C ALA A 325 0.70 0.65 11.42
N PRO A 326 0.64 1.59 12.38
CA PRO A 326 1.78 2.45 12.70
C PRO A 326 2.77 1.79 13.65
N VAL A 327 4.08 1.88 13.36
CA VAL A 327 5.16 1.44 14.25
C VAL A 327 6.18 2.55 14.42
N ARG A 328 6.48 2.89 15.68
CA ARG A 328 7.51 3.87 16.03
C ARG A 328 8.89 3.21 16.06
N TRP A 329 9.86 3.85 15.40
CA TRP A 329 11.27 3.48 15.38
C TRP A 329 12.09 4.53 16.12
N ALA A 330 12.42 4.26 17.39
CA ALA A 330 13.03 5.23 18.30
C ALA A 330 14.57 5.25 18.27
N ARG A 331 15.22 4.13 17.92
CA ARG A 331 16.68 4.00 18.02
C ARG A 331 17.34 4.53 16.77
N THR A 332 18.29 5.46 16.91
CA THR A 332 19.03 6.03 15.79
C THR A 332 20.49 5.58 15.79
N VAL A 333 21.02 5.30 14.60
CA VAL A 333 22.45 5.06 14.42
C VAL A 333 23.14 6.40 14.23
N ALA A 334 24.21 6.65 15.00
CA ALA A 334 25.06 7.82 14.85
C ALA A 334 25.62 7.89 13.43
N SER A 335 25.69 9.09 12.84
CA SER A 335 26.08 9.25 11.42
C SER A 335 27.40 8.57 11.05
N ALA A 336 28.39 8.59 11.96
CA ALA A 336 29.70 7.96 11.76
C ALA A 336 29.67 6.41 11.74
N GLN A 337 28.62 5.80 12.32
CA GLN A 337 28.44 4.35 12.39
C GLN A 337 27.53 3.81 11.28
N ARG A 338 26.98 4.70 10.43
CA ARG A 338 26.06 4.30 9.35
C ARG A 338 26.83 3.65 8.22
N ASN A 339 26.52 2.38 7.94
CA ASN A 339 26.99 1.71 6.75
C ASN A 339 26.03 2.01 5.58
N SER A 340 26.45 2.84 4.63
CA SER A 340 25.67 3.18 3.44
C SER A 340 25.47 2.02 2.47
N ARG A 341 26.31 0.99 2.55
CA ARG A 341 26.26 -0.22 1.70
C ARG A 341 25.53 -1.38 2.37
N LEU A 342 24.98 -1.20 3.56
CA LEU A 342 24.37 -2.29 4.33
C LEU A 342 23.29 -3.03 3.55
N VAL A 343 22.44 -2.30 2.82
CA VAL A 343 21.40 -2.90 1.98
C VAL A 343 22.01 -3.79 0.90
N ASP A 344 23.01 -3.28 0.17
CA ASP A 344 23.64 -4.04 -0.91
C ASP A 344 24.44 -5.24 -0.40
N GLU A 345 25.10 -5.11 0.75
CA GLU A 345 25.80 -6.21 1.43
C GLU A 345 24.84 -7.31 1.88
N ILE A 346 23.69 -6.95 2.49
CA ILE A 346 22.65 -7.90 2.87
C ILE A 346 22.06 -8.57 1.63
N MET A 347 21.71 -7.81 0.58
CA MET A 347 21.10 -8.41 -0.61
C MET A 347 22.07 -9.29 -1.40
N ARG A 348 23.37 -9.02 -1.34
CA ARG A 348 24.38 -9.85 -2.01
C ARG A 348 24.68 -11.14 -1.24
N ASP A 349 24.85 -11.04 0.08
CA ASP A 349 25.40 -12.14 0.89
C ASP A 349 24.33 -12.86 1.73
N GLU A 350 23.23 -12.19 2.08
CA GLU A 350 22.27 -12.61 3.12
C GLU A 350 20.79 -12.52 2.65
N ALA A 351 20.51 -12.38 1.35
CA ALA A 351 19.15 -12.29 0.83
C ALA A 351 18.27 -13.49 1.22
N HIS A 352 18.86 -14.69 1.26
CA HIS A 352 18.18 -15.90 1.71
C HIS A 352 17.76 -15.84 3.19
N ILE A 353 18.56 -15.20 4.06
CA ILE A 353 18.21 -14.98 5.47
C ILE A 353 17.00 -14.05 5.59
N VAL A 354 16.95 -13.00 4.76
CA VAL A 354 15.81 -12.08 4.72
C VAL A 354 14.56 -12.79 4.17
N LEU A 355 14.72 -13.60 3.11
CA LEU A 355 13.61 -14.40 2.57
C LEU A 355 13.01 -15.30 3.64
N ASP A 356 13.83 -16.06 4.36
CA ASP A 356 13.37 -16.95 5.42
C ASP A 356 12.67 -16.18 6.56
N TRP A 357 13.20 -15.00 6.92
CA TRP A 357 12.53 -14.12 7.86
C TRP A 357 11.16 -13.66 7.35
N LEU A 358 11.03 -13.30 6.07
CA LEU A 358 9.73 -12.93 5.50
C LEU A 358 8.77 -14.12 5.48
N LEU A 359 9.23 -15.30 5.03
CA LEU A 359 8.42 -16.52 4.98
C LEU A 359 7.94 -16.96 6.37
N ALA A 360 8.79 -16.88 7.39
CA ALA A 360 8.38 -17.14 8.77
C ALA A 360 7.29 -16.17 9.26
N GLY A 361 7.28 -14.93 8.75
CA GLY A 361 6.17 -13.99 8.95
C GLY A 361 4.89 -14.42 8.23
N VAL A 362 4.98 -14.87 6.98
CA VAL A 362 3.83 -15.40 6.21
C VAL A 362 3.22 -16.61 6.93
N GLN A 363 4.06 -17.54 7.41
CA GLN A 363 3.59 -18.70 8.18
C GLN A 363 2.75 -18.30 9.40
N ARG A 364 3.16 -17.26 10.13
CA ARG A 364 2.37 -16.75 11.27
C ARG A 364 1.06 -16.13 10.82
N ILE A 365 1.07 -15.32 9.77
CA ILE A 365 -0.15 -14.70 9.23
C ILE A 365 -1.16 -15.77 8.81
N VAL A 366 -0.71 -16.80 8.09
CA VAL A 366 -1.59 -17.88 7.63
C VAL A 366 -2.13 -18.70 8.80
N ARG A 367 -1.23 -19.19 9.67
CA ARG A 367 -1.61 -20.08 10.78
C ARG A 367 -2.46 -19.38 11.85
N ASP A 368 -2.08 -18.17 12.24
CA ASP A 368 -2.66 -17.49 13.41
C ASP A 368 -3.82 -16.57 13.01
N HIS A 369 -3.90 -16.15 11.74
CA HIS A 369 -4.84 -15.12 11.27
C HIS A 369 -5.55 -15.48 9.95
N GLY A 370 -5.46 -16.74 9.49
CA GLY A 370 -6.18 -17.21 8.30
C GLY A 370 -5.78 -16.50 7.01
N GLY A 371 -4.51 -16.05 6.92
CA GLY A 371 -3.99 -15.35 5.74
C GLY A 371 -4.30 -13.86 5.71
N GLN A 372 -4.96 -13.32 6.75
CA GLN A 372 -5.27 -11.90 6.86
C GLN A 372 -4.35 -11.23 7.89
N PHE A 373 -4.10 -9.93 7.72
CA PHE A 373 -3.37 -9.20 8.74
C PHE A 373 -4.17 -9.16 10.05
N ARG A 374 -3.48 -9.31 11.19
CA ARG A 374 -4.13 -9.36 12.50
C ARG A 374 -4.99 -8.13 12.78
N PRO A 375 -6.18 -8.30 13.41
CA PRO A 375 -7.02 -7.17 13.78
C PRO A 375 -6.36 -6.31 14.88
N GLU A 376 -6.74 -5.03 14.97
CA GLU A 376 -6.13 -4.05 15.89
C GLU A 376 -6.10 -4.52 17.36
N GLY A 377 -7.13 -5.24 17.81
CA GLY A 377 -7.19 -5.81 19.16
C GLY A 377 -6.07 -6.83 19.48
N GLN A 378 -5.48 -7.45 18.45
CA GLN A 378 -4.38 -8.42 18.57
C GLN A 378 -3.00 -7.82 18.27
N TRP A 379 -2.92 -6.51 18.00
CA TRP A 379 -1.62 -5.84 17.83
C TRP A 379 -0.86 -5.82 19.16
N PRO A 380 0.48 -5.78 19.18
CA PRO A 380 1.24 -5.62 20.41
C PRO A 380 0.76 -4.42 21.23
N ALA A 381 0.79 -4.52 22.57
CA ALA A 381 0.26 -3.48 23.46
C ALA A 381 0.88 -2.10 23.18
N GLN A 382 2.17 -2.06 22.88
CA GLN A 382 2.89 -0.83 22.51
C GLN A 382 2.40 -0.24 21.19
N VAL A 383 2.12 -1.07 20.19
CA VAL A 383 1.59 -0.65 18.88
C VAL A 383 0.18 -0.09 19.02
N ARG A 384 -0.70 -0.75 19.79
CA ARG A 384 -2.06 -0.22 20.07
C ARG A 384 -2.01 1.12 20.79
N ARG A 385 -1.03 1.32 21.68
CA ARG A 385 -0.83 2.61 22.33
C ARG A 385 -0.47 3.70 21.32
N TRP A 386 0.49 3.45 20.43
CA TRP A 386 0.85 4.40 19.37
C TRP A 386 -0.32 4.71 18.42
N ALA A 387 -1.09 3.68 18.04
CA ALA A 387 -2.27 3.86 17.19
C ALA A 387 -3.32 4.77 17.85
N ARG A 388 -3.54 4.63 19.17
CA ARG A 388 -4.42 5.53 19.94
C ARG A 388 -3.86 6.94 20.03
N GLU A 389 -2.57 7.12 20.32
CA GLU A 389 -1.92 8.43 20.38
C GLU A 389 -2.07 9.19 19.05
N ILE A 390 -1.82 8.50 17.91
CA ILE A 390 -1.99 9.08 16.57
C ILE A 390 -3.45 9.47 16.29
N ARG A 391 -4.40 8.63 16.73
CA ARG A 391 -5.84 8.89 16.56
C ARG A 391 -6.29 10.09 17.39
N GLY A 392 -5.84 10.18 18.65
CA GLY A 392 -6.19 11.29 19.53
C GLY A 392 -5.66 12.63 19.02
N ALA A 393 -4.39 12.66 18.59
CA ALA A 393 -3.78 13.85 17.99
C ALA A 393 -4.46 14.30 16.68
N SER A 394 -5.07 13.37 15.95
CA SER A 394 -5.70 13.60 14.65
C SER A 394 -7.20 13.95 14.74
N ASN A 395 -7.90 13.40 15.74
CA ASN A 395 -9.33 13.61 15.94
C ASN A 395 -9.62 13.89 17.43
N PRO A 396 -9.55 15.18 17.85
CA PRO A 396 -9.78 15.58 19.23
C PRO A 396 -11.16 15.19 19.76
N VAL A 397 -12.17 15.12 18.88
CA VAL A 397 -13.54 14.74 19.26
C VAL A 397 -13.60 13.26 19.61
N ALA A 398 -12.94 12.41 18.83
CA ALA A 398 -12.86 10.98 19.14
C ALA A 398 -12.04 10.72 20.41
N ASP A 399 -10.97 11.48 20.63
CA ASP A 399 -10.17 11.39 21.84
C ASP A 399 -10.98 11.75 23.08
N TRP A 400 -11.70 12.87 23.04
CA TRP A 400 -12.61 13.30 24.10
C TRP A 400 -13.67 12.23 24.43
N ILE A 401 -14.28 11.65 23.41
CA ILE A 401 -15.29 10.59 23.58
C ILE A 401 -14.68 9.37 24.29
N ASP A 402 -13.48 8.93 23.91
CA ASP A 402 -12.80 7.78 24.52
C ASP A 402 -12.31 8.09 25.94
N SER A 403 -11.70 9.26 26.15
CA SER A 403 -11.11 9.68 27.43
C SER A 403 -12.18 9.88 28.52
N GLU A 404 -13.25 10.61 28.18
CA GLU A 404 -14.36 10.89 29.09
C GLU A 404 -15.39 9.75 29.11
N ARG A 405 -15.24 8.75 28.23
CA ARG A 405 -16.18 7.64 28.02
C ARG A 405 -17.58 8.18 27.75
N VAL A 406 -17.68 9.16 26.87
CA VAL A 406 -18.96 9.73 26.43
C VAL A 406 -19.70 8.66 25.62
N GLY A 407 -20.94 8.37 26.00
CA GLY A 407 -21.74 7.37 25.32
C GLY A 407 -23.23 7.61 25.53
N ILE A 408 -24.07 6.83 24.83
CA ILE A 408 -25.52 7.01 24.89
C ILE A 408 -26.06 6.53 26.24
N SER A 409 -26.92 7.35 26.86
CA SER A 409 -27.63 6.98 28.07
C SER A 409 -29.03 7.57 28.09
N ALA A 410 -30.04 6.74 28.34
CA ALA A 410 -31.44 7.16 28.44
C ALA A 410 -31.73 8.08 29.65
N GLY A 411 -30.77 8.25 30.57
CA GLY A 411 -30.99 8.93 31.84
C GLY A 411 -30.74 10.44 31.84
N VAL A 412 -29.97 10.98 30.89
CA VAL A 412 -29.59 12.42 30.89
C VAL A 412 -29.61 12.96 29.47
N LEU A 413 -30.29 14.10 29.29
CA LEU A 413 -30.39 14.80 28.02
C LEU A 413 -29.53 16.06 28.06
N HIS A 414 -28.71 16.27 27.04
CA HIS A 414 -27.85 17.45 26.90
C HIS A 414 -28.14 18.21 25.61
N THR A 415 -28.14 19.54 25.66
CA THR A 415 -28.24 20.37 24.46
C THR A 415 -26.97 20.23 23.61
N ARG A 416 -27.04 20.50 22.30
CA ARG A 416 -25.84 20.60 21.46
C ARG A 416 -24.80 21.58 22.03
N ARG A 417 -25.27 22.72 22.57
CA ARG A 417 -24.39 23.72 23.18
C ARG A 417 -23.63 23.17 24.39
N GLU A 418 -24.30 22.42 25.27
CA GLU A 418 -23.69 21.79 26.45
C GLU A 418 -22.63 20.75 26.06
N ILE A 419 -22.92 19.95 25.04
CA ILE A 419 -22.02 18.91 24.54
C ILE A 419 -20.76 19.55 23.93
N PHE A 420 -20.94 20.54 23.07
CA PHE A 420 -19.82 21.27 22.47
C PHE A 420 -19.03 22.07 23.53
N GLY A 421 -19.72 22.65 24.51
CA GLY A 421 -19.10 23.34 25.64
C GLY A 421 -18.21 22.42 26.49
N ALA A 422 -18.70 21.22 26.82
CA ALA A 422 -17.91 20.23 27.56
C ALA A 422 -16.68 19.75 26.78
N PHE A 423 -16.81 19.56 25.47
CA PHE A 423 -15.68 19.29 24.61
C PHE A 423 -14.64 20.43 24.64
N ASN A 424 -15.06 21.70 24.56
CA ASN A 424 -14.14 22.84 24.61
C ASN A 424 -13.41 22.92 25.96
N VAL A 425 -14.11 22.71 27.07
CA VAL A 425 -13.50 22.66 28.41
C VAL A 425 -12.44 21.57 28.48
N TRP A 426 -12.75 20.38 27.98
CA TRP A 426 -11.79 19.29 27.91
C TRP A 426 -10.59 19.61 27.02
N ALA A 427 -10.83 20.18 25.83
CA ALA A 427 -9.79 20.51 24.86
C ALA A 427 -8.84 21.60 25.40
N GLU A 428 -9.37 22.61 26.09
CA GLU A 428 -8.59 23.64 26.78
C GLU A 428 -7.73 23.05 27.90
N ALA A 429 -8.28 22.14 28.70
CA ALA A 429 -7.55 21.47 29.77
C ALA A 429 -6.41 20.57 29.26
N HIS A 430 -6.55 20.00 28.06
CA HIS A 430 -5.54 19.12 27.47
C HIS A 430 -4.49 19.88 26.65
N GLY A 431 -4.73 21.14 26.26
CA GLY A 431 -3.73 22.07 25.69
C GLY A 431 -3.05 21.65 24.37
N GLU A 432 -3.33 20.45 23.87
CA GLU A 432 -2.64 19.79 22.74
C GLU A 432 -3.44 19.83 21.43
N HIS A 433 -4.66 20.41 21.42
CA HIS A 433 -5.54 20.43 20.26
C HIS A 433 -5.83 21.86 19.77
N GLU A 434 -5.78 22.06 18.45
CA GLU A 434 -6.27 23.31 17.86
C GLU A 434 -7.79 23.43 18.06
N PRO A 435 -8.31 24.64 18.34
CA PRO A 435 -9.75 24.86 18.44
C PRO A 435 -10.46 24.46 17.15
N ILE A 436 -11.47 23.59 17.26
CA ILE A 436 -12.31 23.19 16.13
C ILE A 436 -13.64 23.94 16.16
N SER A 437 -14.18 24.25 14.98
CA SER A 437 -15.50 24.90 14.90
C SER A 437 -16.63 23.91 15.21
N GLU A 438 -17.75 24.43 15.73
CA GLU A 438 -18.92 23.61 16.09
C GLU A 438 -19.43 22.71 14.93
N PRO A 439 -19.49 23.16 13.66
CA PRO A 439 -19.87 22.29 12.55
C PRO A 439 -18.90 21.13 12.31
N VAL A 440 -17.60 21.34 12.53
CA VAL A 440 -16.56 20.30 12.40
C VAL A 440 -16.69 19.32 13.56
N PHE A 441 -16.91 19.80 14.78
CA PHE A 441 -17.19 18.99 15.95
C PHE A 441 -18.34 18.03 15.70
N TRP A 442 -19.50 18.54 15.26
CA TRP A 442 -20.68 17.68 15.05
C TRP A 442 -20.45 16.64 13.96
N ARG A 443 -19.76 16.99 12.86
CA ARG A 443 -19.42 16.01 11.82
C ARG A 443 -18.56 14.87 12.36
N ALA A 444 -17.57 15.18 13.19
CA ALA A 444 -16.70 14.18 13.83
C ALA A 444 -17.46 13.37 14.91
N PHE A 445 -18.27 14.03 15.72
CA PHE A 445 -19.09 13.41 16.77
C PHE A 445 -20.03 12.33 16.19
N TRP A 446 -20.73 12.65 15.10
CA TRP A 446 -21.65 11.72 14.44
C TRP A 446 -20.97 10.59 13.66
N SER A 447 -19.67 10.70 13.39
CA SER A 447 -18.89 9.67 12.71
C SER A 447 -18.11 8.76 13.66
N THR A 448 -18.23 8.98 14.98
CA THR A 448 -17.42 8.27 15.99
C THR A 448 -18.28 7.38 16.91
N GLY A 449 -17.91 6.10 16.99
CA GLY A 449 -18.34 5.18 18.05
C GLY A 449 -19.86 5.02 18.22
N GLU A 450 -20.30 4.90 19.48
CA GLU A 450 -21.71 4.77 19.85
C GLU A 450 -22.51 6.04 19.55
N CYS A 451 -21.86 7.22 19.59
CA CYS A 451 -22.50 8.52 19.34
C CYS A 451 -23.08 8.66 17.94
N ALA A 452 -22.58 7.90 16.95
CA ALA A 452 -23.18 7.80 15.61
C ALA A 452 -24.65 7.33 15.63
N SER A 453 -25.01 6.56 16.66
CA SER A 453 -26.36 6.02 16.85
C SER A 453 -27.24 6.85 17.79
N ALA A 454 -26.75 7.99 18.29
CA ALA A 454 -27.54 8.84 19.17
C ALA A 454 -28.61 9.54 18.32
N LYS A 455 -29.76 8.87 18.19
CA LYS A 455 -30.90 9.36 17.44
C LYS A 455 -31.46 10.61 18.12
N GLU A 456 -31.88 11.55 17.29
CA GLU A 456 -32.77 12.63 17.68
C GLU A 456 -34.04 12.00 18.30
N PRO A 457 -34.45 12.35 19.53
CA PRO A 457 -35.70 11.84 20.08
C PRO A 457 -36.88 12.29 19.20
N GLU A 458 -37.70 11.33 18.75
CA GLU A 458 -38.90 11.58 17.94
C GLU A 458 -39.90 12.45 18.71
N ARG A 459 -40.47 13.43 18.00
CA ARG A 459 -41.49 14.33 18.56
C ARG A 459 -42.78 13.57 18.90
N HIS A 460 -43.05 13.40 20.19
CA HIS A 460 -44.39 13.30 20.77
C HIS A 460 -44.44 14.32 21.93
N GLU A 461 -45.42 15.18 22.16
CA GLU A 461 -46.80 15.30 21.68
C GLU A 461 -47.20 16.80 21.71
N ALA A 462 -48.45 17.08 21.32
CA ALA A 462 -48.98 18.37 20.88
C ALA A 462 -48.95 19.52 21.90
N GLY A 463 -48.77 20.74 21.36
CA GLY A 463 -49.34 21.96 21.94
C GLY A 463 -48.42 22.80 22.81
N GLN A 464 -47.43 23.47 22.22
CA GLN A 464 -47.00 24.83 22.61
C GLN A 464 -46.02 25.38 21.57
N THR A 465 -46.39 26.49 20.94
CA THR A 465 -45.49 27.33 20.16
C THR A 465 -44.76 28.28 21.10
N ALA A 466 -43.46 28.06 21.31
CA ALA A 466 -42.55 29.02 21.92
C ALA A 466 -41.13 28.82 21.36
N ASN A 467 -40.39 29.93 21.23
CA ASN A 467 -39.07 30.08 20.63
C ASN A 467 -38.07 28.91 20.88
N GLY A 468 -37.42 28.46 19.81
CA GLY A 468 -36.15 27.74 19.86
C GLY A 468 -36.20 26.34 20.48
N LYS A 469 -36.73 25.34 19.76
CA LYS A 469 -36.58 23.93 20.16
C LYS A 469 -35.10 23.54 20.13
N ARG A 470 -34.44 23.54 21.29
CA ARG A 470 -33.06 23.04 21.45
C ARG A 470 -33.07 21.53 21.26
N THR A 471 -32.35 21.03 20.25
CA THR A 471 -32.12 19.59 20.06
C THR A 471 -31.33 19.05 21.26
N MET A 472 -31.88 18.04 21.93
CA MET A 472 -31.28 17.39 23.10
C MET A 472 -30.82 15.98 22.74
N LEU A 473 -29.67 15.55 23.25
CA LEU A 473 -29.07 14.24 22.98
C LEU A 473 -28.88 13.44 24.28
N PRO A 474 -29.20 12.13 24.27
CA PRO A 474 -29.14 11.28 25.45
C PRO A 474 -27.71 10.77 25.69
N LEU A 475 -26.88 11.54 26.40
CA LEU A 475 -25.47 11.23 26.63
C LEU A 475 -25.14 11.17 28.13
N HIS A 476 -24.15 10.38 28.52
CA HIS A 476 -23.61 10.37 29.89
C HIS A 476 -22.15 10.82 29.94
N ARG A 477 -21.69 11.16 31.15
CA ARG A 477 -20.30 11.57 31.47
C ARG A 477 -19.83 12.80 30.70
N ILE A 478 -20.75 13.74 30.49
CA ILE A 478 -20.41 15.07 30.00
C ILE A 478 -20.12 15.94 31.22
N ALA A 479 -18.84 16.23 31.46
CA ALA A 479 -18.42 17.18 32.49
C ALA A 479 -18.79 18.60 32.02
N LEU A 480 -19.94 19.09 32.46
CA LEU A 480 -20.30 20.49 32.30
C LEU A 480 -19.43 21.27 33.27
N GLY A 481 -18.56 22.14 32.75
CA GLY A 481 -17.82 23.06 33.61
C GLY A 481 -18.79 23.80 34.52
N ASP A 482 -18.50 23.83 35.82
CA ASP A 482 -19.25 24.60 36.81
C ASP A 482 -19.18 26.10 36.43
N ASP A 483 -20.10 26.55 35.57
CA ASP A 483 -20.57 27.93 35.34
C ASP A 483 -21.09 28.20 33.90
N LEU A 484 -21.94 27.33 33.36
CA LEU A 484 -22.82 27.72 32.25
C LEU A 484 -24.25 28.00 32.78
N ARG A 485 -24.37 29.00 33.66
CA ARG A 485 -25.67 29.65 33.91
C ARG A 485 -26.04 30.44 32.66
N GLU A 486 -27.32 30.43 32.29
CA GLU A 486 -27.85 31.23 31.19
C GLU A 486 -27.49 32.72 31.39
N GLY A 487 -26.46 33.19 30.69
CA GLY A 487 -25.97 34.56 30.83
C GLY A 487 -24.69 34.85 30.04
N ASP A 488 -23.72 33.93 30.04
CA ASP A 488 -22.42 34.18 29.43
C ASP A 488 -22.24 33.38 28.13
N ILE A 489 -22.74 33.96 27.04
CA ILE A 489 -22.36 33.57 25.67
C ILE A 489 -21.46 34.71 25.16
N PRO A 490 -20.18 34.47 24.86
CA PRO A 490 -19.46 35.38 23.97
C PRO A 490 -20.17 35.31 22.63
N THR A 491 -20.84 36.39 22.23
CA THR A 491 -21.26 36.57 20.85
C THR A 491 -20.02 36.48 19.95
N PRO A 492 -20.13 35.92 18.73
CA PRO A 492 -19.00 35.92 17.81
C PRO A 492 -18.64 37.37 17.54
N THR A 493 -17.51 37.81 18.09
CA THR A 493 -16.93 39.09 17.74
C THR A 493 -16.47 38.92 16.30
N ASP A 494 -16.98 39.77 15.41
CA ASP A 494 -16.36 40.05 14.13
C ASP A 494 -14.89 40.39 14.41
N ALA A 495 -14.02 39.39 14.26
CA ALA A 495 -12.59 39.63 14.15
C ALA A 495 -12.37 40.25 12.78
N ALA A 496 -12.54 41.57 12.71
CA ALA A 496 -11.93 42.38 11.69
C ALA A 496 -10.44 42.02 11.64
N VAL A 497 -10.03 41.46 10.50
CA VAL A 497 -8.62 41.28 10.16
C VAL A 497 -7.96 42.66 10.26
N PRO A 498 -6.95 42.88 11.13
CA PRO A 498 -6.15 44.07 11.03
C PRO A 498 -5.37 43.96 9.72
N ILE A 499 -5.56 44.93 8.83
CA ILE A 499 -4.62 45.17 7.74
C ILE A 499 -3.30 45.54 8.42
N LEU A 500 -2.34 44.62 8.39
CA LEU A 500 -0.97 44.92 8.79
C LEU A 500 -0.37 45.81 7.69
N ASP A 501 -0.12 47.06 8.07
CA ASP A 501 0.73 47.99 7.33
C ASP A 501 2.13 47.39 7.23
N GLY A 502 2.63 47.30 6.00
CA GLY A 502 3.96 46.80 5.68
C GLY A 502 5.00 47.87 5.97
N SER A 503 5.41 48.00 7.22
CA SER A 503 6.70 48.58 7.58
C SER A 503 7.14 48.02 8.93
N ASP A 504 8.43 47.66 8.99
CA ASP A 504 9.17 47.15 10.15
C ASP A 504 9.06 45.66 10.52
N LEU A 505 9.85 44.85 9.80
CA LEU A 505 10.55 43.71 10.40
C LEU A 505 12.02 43.70 9.96
N PRO A 506 12.99 43.77 10.90
CA PRO A 506 14.28 43.13 10.74
C PRO A 506 14.19 41.74 11.37
N PHE A 507 14.19 40.67 10.56
CA PHE A 507 14.78 39.34 10.77
C PHE A 507 14.29 38.38 9.68
#